data_AF-A0A1L8D428-F1
#
_entry.id   AF-A0A1L8D428-F1
#
_cell.length_a   1.000
_cell.length_b   1.000
_cell.length_c   1.000
_cell.angle_alpha   90.00
_cell.angle_beta   90.00
_cell.angle_gamma   90.00
#
_symmetry.space_group_name_H-M   'P 1'
#
loop_
_entity.id
_entity.type
_entity.pdbx_description
1 polymer ?
#
loop_
_entity_poly.entity_id
_entity_poly.type
_entity_poly.pdbx_seq_one_letter_code
_entity_poly.pdbx_strand_id
1 'polypeptide(L)' 'MEIVGLMDAPRKTVVTGLEMFRKVLDEAVAGDNIGALLRGVDRKEIERGQV' A
#
# COMPACT_ATOMS: atom_id res chain seq x y z
N MET A 1 2.43 1.41 -8.60
CA MET A 1 3.17 1.94 -7.43
C MET A 1 4.33 1.01 -7.14
N GLU A 2 5.34 1.49 -6.43
CA GLU A 2 6.51 0.71 -6.05
C GLU A 2 6.60 0.67 -4.53
N ILE A 3 6.87 -0.50 -3.99
CA ILE A 3 7.27 -0.67 -2.59
C ILE A 3 8.79 -0.56 -2.57
N VAL A 4 9.32 0.35 -1.76
CA VAL A 4 10.74 0.67 -1.65
C VAL A 4 11.18 0.57 -0.18
N GLY A 5 12.41 0.08 0.03
CA GLY A 5 13.04 0.03 1.34
C GLY A 5 13.03 -1.37 1.96
N LEU A 6 14.03 -1.61 2.83
CA LEU A 6 14.21 -2.85 3.61
C LEU A 6 14.28 -4.14 2.77
N MET A 7 14.56 -4.03 1.47
CA MET A 7 14.73 -5.14 0.53
C MET A 7 15.71 -4.76 -0.58
N ASP A 8 16.28 -5.76 -1.26
CA ASP A 8 17.39 -5.58 -2.22
C ASP A 8 17.01 -4.77 -3.46
N ALA A 9 15.76 -4.84 -3.91
CA ALA A 9 15.28 -4.13 -5.08
C ALA A 9 13.81 -3.70 -4.92
N PRO A 10 13.39 -2.54 -5.47
CA PRO A 10 11.99 -2.10 -5.48
C PRO A 10 11.04 -3.12 -6.11
N ARG A 11 9.85 -3.30 -5.52
CA ARG A 11 8.82 -4.21 -6.03
C ARG A 11 7.65 -3.41 -6.59
N LYS A 12 7.36 -3.64 -7.87
CA LYS A 12 6.18 -3.05 -8.51
C LYS A 12 4.91 -3.80 -8.09
N THR A 13 3.89 -3.03 -7.75
CA THR A 13 2.54 -3.53 -7.49
C THR A 13 1.48 -2.51 -7.91
N VAL A 14 0.21 -2.93 -7.84
CA VAL A 14 -0.95 -2.13 -8.19
C VAL A 14 -1.85 -2.05 -6.96
N VAL A 15 -2.29 -0.83 -6.63
CA VAL A 15 -3.32 -0.61 -5.61
C VAL A 15 -4.67 -0.97 -6.22
N THR A 16 -5.42 -1.81 -5.53
CA THR A 16 -6.72 -2.34 -5.98
C THR A 16 -7.90 -1.85 -5.15
N GLY A 17 -7.63 -1.21 -4.02
CA GLY A 17 -8.64 -0.62 -3.16
C GLY A 17 -8.02 0.32 -2.15
N LEU A 18 -8.81 1.29 -1.72
CA LEU A 18 -8.48 2.26 -0.69
C LEU A 18 -9.55 2.18 0.39
N GLU A 19 -9.14 2.23 1.66
CA GLU A 19 -10.07 2.17 2.79
C GLU A 19 -9.67 3.16 3.88
N MET A 20 -10.66 3.82 4.47
CA MET A 20 -10.49 4.67 5.66
C MET A 20 -11.64 4.42 6.63
N PHE A 21 -11.33 4.13 7.90
CA PHE A 21 -12.34 3.92 8.96
C PHE A 21 -13.51 3.00 8.54
N ARG A 22 -13.22 1.84 7.92
CA ARG A 22 -14.22 0.87 7.41
C ARG A 22 -15.10 1.40 6.26
N LYS A 23 -14.64 2.41 5.52
CA LYS A 23 -15.28 2.93 4.31
C LYS A 23 -14.34 2.77 3.14
N VAL A 24 -14.87 2.27 2.03
CA VAL A 24 -14.15 2.23 0.75
C VAL A 24 -14.08 3.65 0.20
N LEU A 25 -12.92 4.01 -0.35
CA LEU A 25 -12.69 5.30 -0.98
C LEU A 25 -12.42 5.10 -2.48
N ASP A 26 -12.93 6.01 -3.31
CA ASP A 26 -12.64 6.05 -4.74
C ASP A 26 -11.30 6.74 -5.03
N GLU A 27 -10.95 7.73 -4.21
CA GLU A 27 -9.70 8.48 -4.27
C GLU A 27 -9.21 8.84 -2.86
N ALA A 28 -7.91 9.10 -2.74
CA ALA A 28 -7.28 9.59 -1.53
C ALA A 28 -6.24 10.65 -1.89
N VAL A 29 -6.07 11.65 -1.03
CA VAL A 29 -5.12 12.75 -1.23
C VAL A 29 -4.04 12.74 -0.16
N ALA A 30 -2.97 13.51 -0.39
CA ALA A 30 -1.89 13.64 0.57
C ALA A 30 -2.41 14.22 1.90
N GLY A 31 -2.13 13.52 3.00
CA GLY A 31 -2.62 13.86 4.33
C GLY A 31 -3.71 12.93 4.85
N ASP A 32 -4.34 12.13 3.99
CA ASP A 32 -5.32 11.13 4.43
C ASP A 32 -4.64 9.93 5.09
N ASN A 33 -5.23 9.46 6.20
CA ASN A 33 -4.81 8.22 6.84
C ASN A 33 -5.64 7.07 6.29
N ILE A 34 -5.07 6.35 5.31
CA ILE A 34 -5.73 5.29 4.56
C ILE A 34 -5.01 3.94 4.70
N GLY A 35 -5.74 2.87 4.48
CA GLY A 35 -5.20 1.58 4.07
C GLY A 35 -5.28 1.44 2.55
N ALA A 36 -4.21 0.93 1.94
CA ALA A 36 -4.17 0.61 0.51
C ALA A 36 -4.06 -0.91 0.32
N LEU A 37 -4.94 -1.50 -0.50
CA LEU A 37 -4.91 -2.92 -0.83
C LEU A 37 -4.01 -3.17 -2.04
N LEU A 38 -2.88 -3.85 -1.81
CA LEU A 38 -1.89 -4.14 -2.85
C LEU A 38 -2.16 -5.50 -3.50
N ARG A 39 -2.16 -5.56 -4.83
CA ARG A 39 -2.38 -6.82 -5.56
C ARG A 39 -1.15 -7.72 -5.45
N GLY A 40 -1.38 -8.96 -5.01
CA GLY A 40 -0.37 -10.02 -5.04
C GLY A 40 0.80 -9.76 -4.10
N VAL A 41 0.55 -9.11 -2.96
CA VAL A 41 1.50 -8.91 -1.88
C VAL A 41 0.92 -9.53 -0.61
N ASP A 42 1.58 -10.54 -0.07
CA ASP A 42 1.22 -11.14 1.22
C ASP A 42 1.70 -10.23 2.36
N ARG A 43 1.02 -10.29 3.51
CA ARG A 43 1.42 -9.59 4.73
C ARG A 43 2.83 -9.95 5.20
N LYS A 44 3.32 -11.15 4.88
CA LYS A 44 4.71 -11.56 5.20
C LYS A 44 5.75 -10.92 4.30
N GLU A 45 5.34 -10.37 3.16
CA GLU A 45 6.22 -9.73 2.18
C GLU A 45 6.29 -8.21 2.35
N ILE A 46 5.62 -7.66 3.37
CA ILE A 46 5.60 -6.23 3.66
C ILE A 46 5.92 -5.96 5.12
N GLU A 47 6.76 -4.96 5.35
CA GLU A 47 7.25 -4.59 6.66
C GLU A 47 7.05 -3.10 6.92
N ARG A 48 6.81 -2.76 8.20
CA ARG A 48 6.63 -1.36 8.59
C ARG A 48 7.95 -0.61 8.40
N GLY A 49 7.88 0.49 7.64
CA GLY A 49 9.05 1.30 7.29
C GLY A 49 9.36 1.28 5.79
N GLN A 50 8.70 0.42 5.02
CA GLN A 50 8.67 0.49 3.56
C GLN A 50 7.70 1.59 3.10
N VAL A 51 8.00 2.19 1.94
CA VAL A 51 7.23 3.30 1.32
C VAL A 51 6.90 3.02 -0.13
#